data_AF-A0AAJ1R979-F1
#
_entry.id   AF-A0AAJ1R979-F1
#
_cell.length_a   1.000
_cell.length_b   1.000
_cell.length_c   1.000
_cell.angle_alpha   90.00
_cell.angle_beta   90.00
_cell.angle_gamma   90.00
#
_symmetry.space_group_name_H-M   'P 1'
#
loop_
_entity.id
_entity.type
_entity.pdbx_description
1 polymer ?
#
loop_
_entity_poly.entity_id
_entity_poly.type
_entity_poly.pdbx_seq_one_letter_code
_entity_poly.pdbx_strand_id
1 'polypeptide(L)' 'MPQALFVVDPRKERNAIAEARKLNIPIVGIVDTNCDPDEIDYVIPANDDAIRAVKLLTAKMADAILEGQQGVSNEEVAAE' A
#
# COMPACT_ATOMS: atom_id res chain seq x y z
N MET A 1 -10.91 -13.80 -0.56
CA MET A 1 -10.52 -12.68 0.32
C MET A 1 -9.36 -11.94 -0.33
N PRO A 2 -9.22 -10.61 -0.14
CA PRO A 2 -8.06 -9.86 -0.66
C PRO A 2 -6.77 -10.37 -0.02
N GLN A 3 -5.67 -10.35 -0.79
CA GLN A 3 -4.36 -10.85 -0.36
C GLN A 3 -3.47 -9.78 0.26
N ALA A 4 -3.77 -8.50 0.03
CA ALA A 4 -3.11 -7.35 0.64
C ALA A 4 -4.08 -6.16 0.66
N LEU A 5 -3.88 -5.22 1.58
CA LEU A 5 -4.66 -3.99 1.68
C LEU A 5 -3.73 -2.78 1.56
N PHE A 6 -4.10 -1.83 0.69
CA PHE A 6 -3.43 -0.54 0.58
C PHE A 6 -4.29 0.55 1.25
N VAL A 7 -3.70 1.29 2.19
CA VAL A 7 -4.35 2.31 3.04
C VAL A 7 -3.71 3.67 2.81
N VAL A 8 -4.52 4.73 2.73
CA VAL A 8 -4.01 6.09 2.47
C VAL A 8 -3.88 6.89 3.76
N ASP A 9 -4.85 6.76 4.66
CA ASP A 9 -4.90 7.47 5.94
C ASP A 9 -5.27 6.46 7.05
N PRO A 10 -4.28 5.93 7.78
CA PRO A 10 -4.48 4.96 8.84
C PRO A 10 -5.41 5.47 9.94
N ARG A 11 -5.40 6.78 10.19
CA ARG A 11 -6.20 7.42 11.23
C ARG A 11 -7.67 7.51 10.85
N LYS A 12 -7.99 7.76 9.58
CA LYS A 12 -9.37 7.74 9.05
C LYS A 12 -9.86 6.31 8.79
N GLU A 13 -8.98 5.39 8.42
CA GLU A 13 -9.33 4.03 7.97
C GLU A 13 -9.11 2.92 9.01
N ARG A 14 -9.14 3.25 10.31
CA ARG A 14 -8.88 2.30 11.42
C ARG A 14 -9.74 1.04 11.41
N ASN A 15 -11.00 1.14 10.96
CA ASN A 15 -11.88 -0.03 10.87
C ASN A 15 -11.36 -1.05 9.85
N ALA A 16 -10.87 -0.58 8.70
CA ALA A 16 -10.31 -1.45 7.67
C ALA A 16 -9.01 -2.11 8.15
N ILE A 17 -8.17 -1.36 8.88
CA ILE A 17 -6.96 -1.90 9.52
C ILE A 17 -7.31 -2.98 10.55
N ALA A 18 -8.30 -2.73 11.40
CA ALA A 18 -8.74 -3.68 12.42
C ALA A 18 -9.30 -4.97 11.82
N GLU A 19 -10.05 -4.87 10.71
CA GLU A 19 -10.54 -6.03 9.96
C GLU A 19 -9.40 -6.78 9.27
N ALA A 20 -8.49 -6.08 8.59
CA ALA A 20 -7.34 -6.68 7.93
C ALA A 20 -6.43 -7.43 8.91
N ARG A 21 -6.18 -6.85 10.10
CA ARG A 21 -5.42 -7.51 11.17
C ARG A 21 -6.10 -8.78 11.67
N LYS A 22 -7.42 -8.77 11.85
CA LYS A 22 -8.18 -9.97 12.28
C LYS A 22 -8.14 -11.07 11.23
N LEU A 23 -8.06 -10.69 9.96
CA LEU A 23 -8.03 -11.60 8.82
C LEU A 23 -6.61 -11.98 8.39
N ASN A 24 -5.58 -11.52 9.12
CA ASN A 24 -4.17 -11.71 8.79
C ASN A 24 -3.80 -11.24 7.37
N ILE A 25 -4.44 -10.16 6.90
CA ILE A 25 -4.15 -9.56 5.60
C ILE A 25 -3.03 -8.52 5.79
N PRO A 26 -1.93 -8.59 5.01
CA PRO A 26 -0.84 -7.63 5.10
C PRO A 26 -1.29 -6.23 4.67
N ILE A 27 -0.87 -5.22 5.43
CA ILE A 27 -1.30 -3.83 5.28
C ILE A 27 -0.11 -2.98 4.82
N VAL A 28 -0.26 -2.37 3.64
CA VAL A 28 0.64 -1.34 3.12
C VAL A 28 -0.04 0.01 3.28
N GLY A 29 0.60 0.97 3.94
CA GLY A 29 -0.07 2.22 4.31
C GLY A 29 0.82 3.44 4.22
N ILE A 30 0.23 4.56 3.78
CA ILE A 30 0.86 5.88 3.87
C ILE A 30 0.78 6.36 5.31
N VAL A 31 1.89 6.85 5.87
CA VAL A 31 1.96 7.36 7.25
C VAL A 31 2.52 8.78 7.23
N ASP A 32 1.74 9.71 7.77
CA ASP A 32 2.21 11.06 8.10
C ASP A 32 2.67 11.15 9.55
N THR A 33 3.30 12.27 9.91
CA THR A 33 3.81 12.60 11.26
C THR A 33 2.79 12.48 12.39
N ASN A 34 1.49 12.43 12.07
CA ASN A 34 0.38 12.39 13.01
C ASN A 34 -0.24 10.97 13.18
N CYS A 35 0.32 9.95 12.53
CA CYS A 35 -0.19 8.58 12.53
C CYS A 35 0.79 7.63 13.21
N ASP A 36 0.26 6.60 13.89
CA ASP A 36 1.06 5.56 14.54
C ASP A 36 1.49 4.49 13.52
N PRO A 37 2.80 4.33 13.23
CA PRO A 37 3.29 3.37 12.23
C PRO A 37 3.15 1.91 12.67
N ASP A 38 2.98 1.67 13.98
CA ASP A 38 2.88 0.33 14.57
C ASP A 38 1.62 -0.43 14.14
N GLU A 39 0.62 0.24 13.56
CA GLU A 39 -0.60 -0.38 13.07
C GLU A 39 -0.46 -0.99 11.65
N ILE A 40 0.68 -0.76 10.96
CA ILE A 40 0.89 -1.06 9.54
C ILE A 40 2.13 -1.94 9.34
N ASP A 41 2.05 -2.92 8.44
CA ASP A 41 3.17 -3.84 8.18
C ASP A 41 4.23 -3.22 7.25
N TYR A 42 3.79 -2.49 6.22
CA TYR A 42 4.65 -1.79 5.27
C TYR A 42 4.32 -0.30 5.24
N VAL A 43 5.16 0.47 5.92
CA VAL A 43 4.98 1.91 6.10
C VAL A 43 5.61 2.71 4.96
N ILE A 44 4.83 3.61 4.35
CA ILE A 44 5.29 4.57 3.35
C ILE A 44 5.19 5.97 3.97
N PRO A 45 6.32 6.59 4.40
CA PRO A 45 6.28 7.92 4.99
C PRO A 45 5.93 8.96 3.92
N ALA A 46 4.78 9.61 4.06
CA ALA A 46 4.31 10.59 3.10
C ALA A 46 3.17 11.46 3.67
N ASN A 47 2.92 12.60 3.02
CA ASN A 47 1.81 13.49 3.36
C ASN A 47 0.49 12.93 2.80
N ASP A 48 -0.44 12.58 3.69
CA ASP A 48 -1.79 12.06 3.39
C ASP A 48 -2.87 13.15 3.31
N ASP A 49 -2.66 14.32 3.93
CA ASP A 49 -3.61 15.44 3.92
C ASP A 49 -3.75 16.11 2.55
N ALA A 50 -2.67 16.13 1.76
CA ALA A 50 -2.66 16.80 0.47
C ALA A 50 -3.20 15.90 -0.66
N ILE A 51 -4.35 16.25 -1.25
CA ILE A 51 -4.91 15.51 -2.39
C ILE A 51 -3.94 15.31 -3.56
N ARG A 52 -3.02 16.25 -3.79
CA ARG A 52 -1.97 16.12 -4.81
C ARG A 52 -0.94 15.05 -4.45
N ALA A 53 -0.56 14.96 -3.19
CA ALA A 53 0.38 13.96 -2.70
C ALA A 53 -0.25 12.57 -2.75
N VAL A 54 -1.49 12.42 -2.27
CA VAL A 54 -2.25 11.16 -2.38
C VAL A 54 -2.36 10.70 -3.84
N LYS A 55 -2.80 11.58 -4.75
CA LYS A 55 -2.89 11.25 -6.18
C LYS A 55 -1.55 10.81 -6.76
N LEU A 56 -0.46 11.51 -6.41
CA LEU A 56 0.88 11.16 -6.88
C LEU A 56 1.31 9.77 -6.38
N LEU A 57 1.10 9.49 -5.09
CA LEU A 57 1.45 8.21 -4.47
C LEU A 57 0.63 7.06 -5.03
N THR A 58 -0.70 7.22 -5.12
CA THR A 58 -1.57 6.19 -5.71
C THR A 58 -1.24 5.94 -7.17
N ALA A 59 -0.95 6.99 -7.95
CA ALA A 59 -0.53 6.84 -9.34
C ALA A 59 0.82 6.10 -9.45
N LYS A 60 1.81 6.48 -8.62
CA LYS A 60 3.11 5.81 -8.59
C LYS A 60 3.01 4.36 -8.14
N MET A 61 2.10 4.05 -7.21
CA MET A 61 1.82 2.68 -6.81
C MET A 61 1.21 1.87 -7.97
N ALA A 62 0.27 2.46 -8.71
CA ALA A 62 -0.30 1.82 -9.90
C ALA A 62 0.78 1.58 -10.97
N ASP A 63 1.64 2.58 -11.25
CA ASP A 63 2.78 2.45 -12.16
C ASP A 63 3.70 1.30 -11.69
N ALA A 64 4.07 1.26 -10.41
CA ALA A 64 4.95 0.23 -9.86
C ALA A 64 4.36 -1.19 -9.96
N ILE A 65 3.04 -1.35 -9.79
CA ILE A 65 2.36 -2.64 -9.98
C ILE A 65 2.40 -3.05 -11.46
N LEU A 66 2.17 -2.10 -12.38
CA LEU A 66 2.24 -2.36 -13.82
C LEU A 66 3.67 -2.72 -14.25
N GLU A 67 4.67 -1.98 -13.76
CA GLU A 67 6.09 -2.27 -13.99
C GLU A 67 6.47 -3.64 -13.42
N GLY A 68 5.99 -4.00 -12.22
CA GLY A 68 6.20 -5.31 -11.64
C GLY A 68 5.60 -6.43 -12.50
N GLN A 69 4.37 -6.26 -12.99
CA GLN A 69 3.71 -7.23 -13.86
C GLN A 69 4.40 -7.36 -15.24
N GLN A 70 4.90 -6.26 -15.79
CA GLN A 70 5.65 -6.27 -17.06
C GLN A 70 7.07 -6.81 -16.89
N GLY A 71 7.75 -6.51 -15.77
CA GLY A 71 9.08 -7.03 -15.46
C GLY A 71 9.10 -8.54 -15.28
N VAL A 72 8.01 -9.12 -14.74
CA VAL A 72 7.81 -10.57 -14.66
C VAL A 72 7.82 -11.24 -16.05
N SER A 73 7.40 -10.54 -17.11
CA SER A 73 7.38 -11.11 -18.47
C SER A 73 8.75 -11.28 -19.14
N ASN A 74 9.84 -10.74 -18.55
CA ASN A 74 11.18 -10.82 -19.17
C ASN A 74 12.20 -11.65 -18.37
N GLU A 75 11.88 -12.08 -17.14
CA GLU A 75 12.78 -12.93 -16.34
C GLU A 75 12.21 -14.34 -16.11
N GLU A 76 10.88 -14.54 -16.11
CA GLU A 76 10.29 -15.88 -15.91
C GLU A 76 10.15 -16.72 -17.21
N VAL A 77 10.20 -16.10 -18.40
CA VAL A 77 10.12 -16.84 -19.69
C VAL A 77 11.47 -17.45 -20.11
N ALA A 78 12.55 -17.19 -19.37
CA ALA A 78 13.87 -17.77 -19.65
C ALA A 78 14.19 -19.04 -18.84
N ALA A 79 13.30 -19.47 -17.94
CA ALA A 79 13.56 -20.58 -17.02
C ALA A 79 12.46 -21.66 -16.96
N GLU A 80 11.57 -21.74 -17.95
CA GLU A 80 10.73 -22.93 -18.18
C GLU A 80 10.87 -23.47 -19.60
#